data_AF-A0A4W6EQG4-F1
#
_entry.id   AF-A0A4W6EQG4-F1
#
_cell.length_a   1.000
_cell.length_b   1.000
_cell.length_c   1.000
_cell.angle_alpha   90.00
_cell.angle_beta   90.00
_cell.angle_gamma   90.00
#
_symmetry.space_group_name_H-M   'P 1'
#
loop_
_entity.id
_entity.type
_entity.pdbx_description
1 polymer ?
#
loop_
_entity_poly.entity_id
_entity_poly.type
_entity_poly.pdbx_seq_one_letter_code
_entity_poly.pdbx_strand_id
1 'polypeptide(L)'
;MNQERLLKEKQEEEEREREQKKIVMEEKIQEWLKMKREQEKLEQLVKQSKEEEELQRKLEKQREIKQKAQQKYKDWLQKKNQEKIEREKKEKEEAALKEEQEKERREMAEERFKEWLAKANEKSRASPKSPCYAKSPYDKSYPSPSFCNPIPWKPIHVPPPDTSLNKTSAKKLQKQRKSQQSPSTVFRLRNTVSGAQLWQKR
;
A
#
# COMPACT_ATOMS: atom_id res chain seq x y z
N MET A 1 79.98 -6.92 78.33
CA MET A 1 78.72 -6.15 78.39
C MET A 1 78.59 -5.03 77.34
N ASN A 2 79.66 -4.32 76.91
CA ASN A 2 79.52 -3.22 75.93
C ASN A 2 79.27 -3.67 74.48
N GLN A 3 79.89 -4.76 74.00
CA GLN A 3 79.69 -5.24 72.62
C GLN A 3 78.25 -5.72 72.34
N GLU A 4 77.59 -6.29 73.35
CA GLU A 4 76.25 -6.84 73.24
C GLU A 4 75.17 -5.75 73.10
N ARG A 5 75.40 -4.56 73.70
CA ARG A 5 74.54 -3.39 73.55
C ARG A 5 74.64 -2.78 72.15
N LEU A 6 75.85 -2.68 71.62
CA LEU A 6 76.13 -2.18 70.26
C LEU A 6 75.45 -3.02 69.16
N LEU A 7 75.41 -4.35 69.33
CA LEU A 7 74.73 -5.24 68.39
C LEU A 7 73.21 -5.07 68.43
N LYS A 8 72.62 -4.92 69.62
CA LYS A 8 71.18 -4.65 69.78
C LYS A 8 70.78 -3.31 69.17
N GLU A 9 71.57 -2.27 69.41
CA GLU A 9 71.31 -0.93 68.87
C GLU A 9 71.33 -0.92 67.33
N LYS A 10 72.27 -1.65 66.70
CA LYS A 10 72.30 -1.83 65.23
C LYS A 10 71.09 -2.60 64.71
N GLN A 11 70.65 -3.65 65.40
CA GLN A 11 69.46 -4.41 65.00
C GLN A 11 68.20 -3.56 65.10
N GLU A 12 68.07 -2.76 66.15
CA GLU A 12 66.93 -1.86 66.35
C GLU A 12 66.90 -0.73 65.32
N GLU A 13 68.06 -0.21 64.92
CA GLU A 13 68.17 0.75 63.81
C GLU A 13 67.79 0.14 62.46
N GLU A 14 68.21 -1.10 62.19
CA GLU A 14 67.83 -1.81 60.97
C GLU A 14 66.33 -2.15 60.92
N GLU A 15 65.72 -2.53 62.05
CA GLU A 15 64.27 -2.75 62.12
C GLU A 15 63.47 -1.47 61.90
N ARG A 16 63.90 -0.34 62.50
CA ARG A 16 63.26 0.97 62.24
C ARG A 16 63.34 1.38 60.77
N GLU A 17 64.48 1.16 60.11
CA GLU A 17 64.59 1.42 58.68
C GLU A 17 63.65 0.53 57.84
N ARG A 18 63.50 -0.75 58.21
CA ARG A 18 62.60 -1.69 57.52
C ARG A 18 61.14 -1.27 57.70
N GLU A 19 60.76 -0.82 58.89
CA GLU A 19 59.42 -0.29 59.17
C GLU A 19 59.14 0.98 58.39
N GLN A 20 60.09 1.93 58.36
CA GLN A 20 59.97 3.15 57.55
C GLN A 20 59.81 2.81 56.05
N LYS A 21 60.61 1.88 55.52
CA LYS A 21 60.48 1.42 54.13
C LYS A 21 59.12 0.77 53.86
N LYS A 22 58.58 -0.01 54.81
CA LYS A 22 57.23 -0.61 54.69
C LYS A 22 56.15 0.47 54.66
N ILE A 23 56.20 1.46 55.53
CA ILE A 23 55.22 2.56 55.58
C ILE A 23 55.22 3.32 54.24
N VAL A 24 56.41 3.70 53.74
CA VAL A 24 56.55 4.41 52.45
C VAL A 24 56.01 3.57 51.28
N MET A 25 56.21 2.25 51.28
CA MET A 25 55.63 1.39 50.24
C MET A 25 54.11 1.28 50.36
N GLU A 26 53.59 1.11 51.57
CA GLU A 26 52.15 1.01 51.83
C GLU A 26 51.43 2.30 51.41
N GLU A 27 51.99 3.46 51.73
CA GLU A 27 51.46 4.77 51.30
C GLU A 27 51.39 4.87 49.78
N LYS A 28 52.47 4.48 49.06
CA LYS A 28 52.48 4.46 47.59
C LYS A 28 51.45 3.51 46.99
N ILE A 29 51.27 2.33 47.59
CA ILE A 29 50.25 1.36 47.15
C ILE A 29 48.85 1.96 47.35
N GLN A 30 48.60 2.60 48.49
CA GLN A 30 47.31 3.23 48.77
C GLN A 30 47.01 4.41 47.84
N GLU A 31 47.99 5.25 47.55
CA GLU A 31 47.86 6.33 46.55
C GLU A 31 47.53 5.78 45.17
N TRP A 32 48.26 4.73 44.73
CA TRP A 32 47.99 4.08 43.46
C TRP A 32 46.58 3.46 43.39
N LEU A 33 46.13 2.83 44.47
CA LEU A 33 44.77 2.27 44.57
C LEU A 33 43.70 3.36 44.53
N LYS A 34 43.92 4.52 45.18
CA LYS A 34 43.01 5.67 45.12
C LYS A 34 42.91 6.20 43.69
N MET A 35 44.05 6.44 43.04
CA MET A 35 44.13 6.87 41.64
C MET A 35 43.42 5.89 40.70
N LYS A 36 43.63 4.57 40.87
CA LYS A 36 42.97 3.57 40.04
C LYS A 36 41.46 3.54 40.23
N ARG A 37 40.99 3.68 41.47
CA ARG A 37 39.56 3.75 41.78
C ARG A 37 38.91 4.99 41.16
N GLU A 38 39.58 6.14 41.18
CA GLU A 38 39.09 7.36 40.54
C GLU A 38 39.05 7.24 39.02
N GLN A 39 40.10 6.68 38.41
CA GLN A 39 40.14 6.41 36.98
C GLN A 39 38.98 5.50 36.55
N GLU A 40 38.73 4.41 37.28
CA GLU A 40 37.64 3.49 36.98
C GLU A 40 36.27 4.16 37.08
N LYS A 41 36.04 4.99 38.12
CA LYS A 41 34.80 5.77 38.26
C LYS A 41 34.58 6.71 37.08
N LEU A 42 35.62 7.42 36.64
CA LEU A 42 35.53 8.32 35.48
C LEU A 42 35.22 7.53 34.20
N GLU A 43 35.87 6.38 33.99
CA GLU A 43 35.57 5.52 32.84
C GLU A 43 34.13 4.99 32.86
N GLN A 44 33.61 4.62 34.03
CA GLN A 44 32.21 4.21 34.19
C GLN A 44 31.23 5.35 33.88
N LEU A 45 31.48 6.56 34.38
CA LEU A 45 30.65 7.73 34.08
C LEU A 45 30.65 8.07 32.58
N VAL A 46 31.81 8.01 31.93
CA VAL A 46 31.91 8.24 30.49
C VAL A 46 31.17 7.16 29.70
N LYS A 47 31.23 5.90 30.13
CA LYS A 47 30.45 4.81 29.50
C LYS A 47 28.95 5.04 29.63
N GLN A 48 28.47 5.36 30.82
CA GLN A 48 27.05 5.64 31.08
C GLN A 48 26.56 6.83 30.24
N SER A 49 27.31 7.93 30.22
CA SER A 49 26.96 9.11 29.43
C SER A 49 26.85 8.79 27.92
N LYS A 50 27.76 7.98 27.39
CA LYS A 50 27.70 7.52 25.98
C LYS A 50 26.48 6.64 25.71
N GLU A 51 26.17 5.71 26.61
CA GLU A 51 25.01 4.83 26.48
C GLU A 51 23.69 5.63 26.50
N GLU A 52 23.58 6.61 27.40
CA GLU A 52 22.45 7.53 27.47
C GLU A 52 22.31 8.36 26.19
N GLU A 53 23.40 8.92 25.67
CA GLU A 53 23.39 9.68 24.41
C GLU A 53 22.96 8.81 23.23
N GLU A 54 23.46 7.57 23.15
CA GLU A 54 23.03 6.63 22.13
C GLU A 54 21.54 6.29 22.22
N LEU A 55 21.03 6.10 23.45
CA LEU A 55 19.62 5.81 23.68
C LEU A 55 18.75 7.00 23.27
N GLN A 56 19.17 8.22 23.60
CA GLN A 56 18.50 9.46 23.16
C GLN A 56 18.48 9.56 21.62
N ARG A 57 19.63 9.37 20.96
CA ARG A 57 19.70 9.38 19.48
C ARG A 57 18.78 8.32 18.87
N LYS A 58 18.69 7.12 19.46
CA LYS A 58 17.78 6.06 19.00
C LYS A 58 16.31 6.48 19.16
N LEU A 59 15.95 7.09 20.28
CA LEU A 59 14.59 7.60 20.52
C LEU A 59 14.22 8.73 19.54
N GLU A 60 15.13 9.66 19.27
CA GLU A 60 14.92 10.73 18.30
C GLU A 60 14.68 10.18 16.89
N LYS A 61 15.52 9.25 16.44
CA LYS A 61 15.33 8.57 15.14
C LYS A 61 13.96 7.90 15.05
N GLN A 62 13.52 7.21 16.11
CA GLN A 62 12.20 6.58 16.15
C GLN A 62 11.07 7.61 16.07
N ARG A 63 11.20 8.74 16.78
CA ARG A 63 10.23 9.84 16.71
C ARG A 63 10.16 10.44 15.30
N GLU A 64 11.30 10.69 14.66
CA GLU A 64 11.35 11.19 13.29
C GLU A 64 10.70 10.24 12.29
N ILE A 65 11.00 8.94 12.39
CA ILE A 65 10.40 7.92 11.51
C ILE A 65 8.87 7.92 11.69
N LYS A 66 8.40 7.95 12.94
CA LYS A 66 6.96 7.98 13.25
C LYS A 66 6.30 9.24 12.70
N GLN A 67 6.92 10.41 12.86
CA GLN A 67 6.41 11.67 12.33
C GLN A 67 6.38 11.66 10.79
N LYS A 68 7.45 11.20 10.13
CA LYS A 68 7.51 11.07 8.67
C LYS A 68 6.43 10.12 8.16
N ALA A 69 6.21 8.98 8.81
CA ALA A 69 5.17 8.04 8.46
C ALA A 69 3.76 8.65 8.61
N GLN A 70 3.50 9.36 9.72
CA GLN A 70 2.24 10.05 9.94
C GLN A 70 2.00 11.15 8.91
N GLN A 71 3.02 11.93 8.56
CA GLN A 71 2.93 12.96 7.53
C GLN A 71 2.60 12.34 6.17
N LYS A 72 3.33 11.31 5.75
CA LYS A 72 3.07 10.59 4.49
C LYS A 72 1.67 9.99 4.44
N TYR A 73 1.17 9.46 5.56
CA TYR A 73 -0.19 8.94 5.63
C TYR A 73 -1.23 10.05 5.45
N LYS A 74 -1.05 11.20 6.12
CA LYS A 74 -1.94 12.37 5.96
C LYS A 74 -1.95 12.88 4.53
N ASP A 75 -0.77 13.06 3.92
CA ASP A 75 -0.64 13.51 2.53
C ASP A 75 -1.32 12.54 1.55
N TRP A 76 -1.12 11.23 1.76
CA TRP A 76 -1.77 10.19 0.95
C TRP A 76 -3.30 10.22 1.10
N LEU A 77 -3.80 10.40 2.32
CA LEU A 77 -5.23 10.48 2.59
C LEU A 77 -5.84 11.73 1.93
N GLN A 78 -5.17 12.87 2.02
CA GLN A 78 -5.60 14.10 1.33
C GLN A 78 -5.66 13.90 -0.18
N LYS A 79 -4.60 13.31 -0.78
CA LYS A 79 -4.58 13.00 -2.22
C LYS A 79 -5.71 12.06 -2.62
N LYS A 80 -5.98 11.02 -1.81
CA LYS A 80 -7.08 10.09 -2.08
C LYS A 80 -8.46 10.74 -1.99
N ASN A 81 -8.64 11.66 -1.06
CA ASN A 81 -9.90 12.41 -0.95
C ASN A 81 -10.08 13.40 -2.10
N GLN A 82 -9.03 14.11 -2.50
CA GLN A 82 -9.05 14.99 -3.68
C GLN A 82 -9.40 14.20 -4.95
N GLU A 83 -8.76 13.05 -5.16
CA GLU A 83 -9.03 12.18 -6.32
C GLU A 83 -10.48 11.68 -6.34
N LYS A 84 -11.07 11.39 -5.18
CA LYS A 84 -12.49 11.02 -5.07
C LYS A 84 -13.41 12.18 -5.42
N ILE A 85 -13.13 13.38 -4.90
CA ILE A 85 -13.93 14.59 -5.18
C ILE A 85 -13.85 14.94 -6.67
N GLU A 86 -12.66 14.86 -7.28
CA GLU A 86 -12.49 15.11 -8.71
C GLU A 86 -13.23 14.09 -9.57
N ARG A 87 -13.21 12.81 -9.21
CA ARG A 87 -13.98 11.77 -9.91
C ARG A 87 -15.48 12.03 -9.79
N GLU A 88 -15.98 12.33 -8.60
CA GLU A 88 -17.39 12.64 -8.39
C GLU A 88 -17.83 13.88 -9.18
N LYS A 89 -17.00 14.93 -9.23
CA LYS A 89 -17.26 16.12 -10.05
C LYS A 89 -17.35 15.79 -11.54
N LYS A 90 -16.40 15.00 -12.06
CA LYS A 90 -16.41 14.55 -13.46
C LYS A 90 -17.63 13.71 -13.79
N GLU A 91 -18.01 12.79 -12.90
CA GLU A 91 -19.21 11.96 -13.08
C GLU A 91 -20.48 12.82 -13.08
N LYS A 92 -20.56 13.85 -12.23
CA LYS A 92 -21.67 14.82 -12.21
C LYS A 92 -21.73 15.66 -13.49
N GLU A 93 -20.59 16.15 -13.97
CA GLU A 93 -20.51 16.91 -15.24
C GLU A 93 -20.89 16.02 -16.44
N GLU A 94 -20.42 14.78 -16.49
CA GLU A 94 -20.77 13.83 -17.56
C GLU A 94 -22.26 13.45 -17.51
N ALA A 95 -22.83 13.26 -16.31
CA ALA A 95 -24.25 13.02 -16.15
C ALA A 95 -25.09 14.21 -16.60
N ALA A 96 -24.69 15.44 -16.24
CA ALA A 96 -25.36 16.66 -16.68
C ALA A 96 -25.31 16.83 -18.21
N LEU A 97 -24.16 16.57 -18.83
CA LEU A 97 -24.00 16.62 -20.28
C LEU A 97 -24.89 15.57 -20.98
N LYS A 98 -24.97 14.34 -20.44
CA LYS A 98 -25.87 13.30 -20.97
C LYS A 98 -27.34 13.68 -20.84
N GLU A 99 -27.73 14.27 -19.71
CA GLU A 99 -29.09 14.76 -19.48
C GLU A 99 -29.45 15.87 -20.48
N GLU A 100 -28.53 16.79 -20.75
CA GLU A 100 -28.72 17.86 -21.73
C GLU A 100 -28.87 17.28 -23.15
N GLN A 101 -28.01 16.35 -23.56
CA GLN A 101 -28.14 15.67 -24.84
C GLN A 101 -29.47 14.89 -24.98
N GLU A 102 -29.96 14.28 -23.90
CA GLU A 102 -31.25 13.59 -23.93
C GLU A 102 -32.41 14.57 -24.06
N LYS A 103 -32.34 15.72 -23.36
CA LYS A 103 -33.32 16.82 -23.51
C LYS A 103 -33.33 17.36 -24.93
N GLU A 104 -32.18 17.65 -25.52
CA GLU A 104 -32.09 18.09 -26.92
C GLU A 104 -32.70 17.06 -27.87
N ARG A 105 -32.38 15.77 -27.71
CA ARG A 105 -32.99 14.71 -28.53
C ARG A 105 -34.51 14.67 -28.37
N ARG A 106 -35.02 14.91 -27.17
CA ARG A 106 -36.45 14.94 -26.89
C ARG A 106 -37.12 16.16 -27.53
N GLU A 107 -36.55 17.34 -27.38
CA GLU A 107 -37.05 18.58 -28.00
C GLU A 107 -37.09 18.46 -29.52
N MET A 108 -36.03 17.96 -30.14
CA MET A 108 -35.98 17.70 -31.58
C MET A 108 -37.08 16.74 -32.04
N ALA A 109 -37.35 15.68 -31.28
CA ALA A 109 -38.43 14.74 -31.59
C ALA A 109 -39.83 15.39 -31.44
N GLU A 110 -40.02 16.20 -30.41
CA GLU A 110 -41.27 16.93 -30.18
C GLU A 110 -41.53 18.00 -31.25
N GLU A 111 -40.50 18.71 -31.71
CA GLU A 111 -40.58 19.66 -32.83
C GLU A 111 -40.95 18.94 -34.13
N ARG A 112 -40.25 17.84 -34.46
CA ARG A 112 -40.57 17.01 -35.63
C ARG A 112 -41.99 16.47 -35.59
N PHE A 113 -42.47 16.08 -34.41
CA PHE A 113 -43.83 15.63 -34.23
C PHE A 113 -44.85 16.76 -34.47
N LYS A 114 -44.60 17.96 -33.95
CA LYS A 114 -45.44 19.15 -34.20
C LYS A 114 -45.46 19.54 -35.69
N GLU A 115 -44.30 19.54 -36.35
CA GLU A 115 -44.20 19.77 -37.80
C GLU A 115 -45.04 18.76 -38.60
N TRP A 116 -44.95 17.47 -38.21
CA TRP A 116 -45.73 16.42 -38.84
C TRP A 116 -47.23 16.61 -38.63
N LEU A 117 -47.67 16.96 -37.42
CA LEU A 117 -49.08 17.26 -37.12
C LEU A 117 -49.57 18.46 -37.95
N ALA A 118 -48.78 19.52 -38.09
CA ALA A 118 -49.13 20.68 -38.91
C ALA A 118 -49.35 20.27 -40.37
N LYS A 119 -48.41 19.51 -40.95
CA LYS A 119 -48.52 18.99 -42.34
C LYS A 119 -49.67 18.02 -42.52
N ALA A 120 -49.97 17.17 -41.52
CA ALA A 120 -51.10 16.25 -41.56
C ALA A 120 -52.45 16.99 -41.50
N ASN A 121 -52.55 18.02 -40.67
CA ASN A 121 -53.74 18.86 -40.54
C ASN A 121 -53.99 19.74 -41.78
N GLU A 122 -52.93 20.22 -42.44
CA GLU A 122 -53.03 20.93 -43.72
C GLU A 122 -53.62 20.01 -44.81
N LYS A 123 -53.12 18.77 -44.90
CA LYS A 123 -53.62 17.75 -45.84
C LYS A 123 -55.05 17.29 -45.52
N SER A 124 -55.44 17.19 -44.25
CA SER A 124 -56.79 16.79 -43.86
C SER A 124 -57.82 17.88 -44.15
N ARG A 125 -57.46 19.16 -44.03
CA ARG A 125 -58.31 20.29 -44.48
C ARG A 125 -58.42 20.39 -45.99
N ALA A 126 -57.44 19.91 -46.73
CA ALA A 126 -57.44 19.88 -48.19
C ALA A 126 -58.13 18.64 -48.81
N SER A 127 -58.64 17.70 -47.99
CA SER A 127 -59.19 16.44 -48.50
C SER A 127 -60.72 16.51 -48.70
N PRO A 128 -61.23 16.19 -49.90
CA PRO A 128 -62.66 15.97 -50.12
C PRO A 128 -63.15 14.75 -49.32
N LYS A 129 -64.39 14.81 -48.82
CA LYS A 129 -65.12 13.77 -48.09
C LYS A 129 -64.63 12.34 -48.37
N SER A 130 -64.23 11.65 -47.30
CA SER A 130 -63.68 10.30 -47.31
C SER A 130 -64.50 9.33 -48.18
N PRO A 131 -63.89 8.61 -49.14
CA PRO A 131 -64.51 7.44 -49.73
C PRO A 131 -64.74 6.40 -48.63
N CYS A 132 -66.01 6.06 -48.39
CA CYS A 132 -66.39 4.93 -47.56
C CYS A 132 -65.75 3.69 -48.17
N TYR A 133 -64.75 3.10 -47.50
CA TYR A 133 -64.06 1.91 -48.00
C TYR A 133 -65.07 0.78 -48.18
N ALA A 134 -65.35 0.41 -49.43
CA ALA A 134 -66.07 -0.81 -49.73
C ALA A 134 -65.24 -1.99 -49.21
N LYS A 135 -65.87 -2.86 -48.44
CA LYS A 135 -65.27 -4.08 -47.87
C LYS A 135 -64.56 -4.84 -49.00
N SER A 136 -63.23 -4.93 -48.91
CA SER A 136 -62.38 -5.53 -49.95
C SER A 136 -62.90 -6.91 -50.34
N PRO A 137 -63.09 -7.22 -51.63
CA PRO A 137 -63.64 -8.51 -52.07
C PRO A 137 -62.69 -9.69 -51.82
N TYR A 138 -61.48 -9.43 -51.33
CA TYR A 138 -60.44 -10.42 -51.04
C TYR A 138 -60.40 -10.88 -49.57
N ASP A 139 -61.25 -10.32 -48.70
CA ASP A 139 -61.27 -10.62 -47.26
C ASP A 139 -61.66 -12.09 -46.93
N LYS A 140 -62.08 -12.87 -47.94
CA LYS A 140 -62.60 -14.25 -47.76
C LYS A 140 -61.91 -15.29 -48.65
N SER A 141 -60.94 -14.90 -49.47
CA SER A 141 -60.43 -15.75 -50.56
C SER A 141 -58.91 -15.77 -50.67
N TYR A 142 -58.20 -15.44 -49.59
CA TYR A 142 -56.78 -15.79 -49.50
C TYR A 142 -56.66 -17.28 -49.14
N PRO A 143 -56.05 -18.11 -50.00
CA PRO A 143 -55.70 -19.47 -49.60
C PRO A 143 -54.76 -19.38 -48.39
N SER A 144 -55.00 -20.22 -47.38
CA SER A 144 -54.11 -20.32 -46.24
C SER A 144 -52.66 -20.47 -46.73
N PRO A 145 -51.70 -19.67 -46.22
CA PRO A 145 -50.32 -19.72 -46.68
C PRO A 145 -49.81 -21.16 -46.68
N SER A 146 -49.26 -21.61 -47.80
CA SER A 146 -48.79 -22.99 -47.98
C SER A 146 -47.65 -23.35 -47.03
N PHE A 147 -47.01 -22.36 -46.41
CA PHE A 147 -46.01 -22.53 -45.38
C PHE A 147 -46.29 -21.54 -44.23
N CYS A 148 -46.77 -22.07 -43.11
CA CYS A 148 -46.67 -21.37 -41.82
C CYS A 148 -45.41 -21.85 -41.13
N ASN A 149 -44.54 -20.92 -40.70
CA ASN A 149 -43.39 -21.27 -39.88
C ASN A 149 -43.89 -21.97 -38.59
N PRO A 150 -43.65 -23.27 -38.40
CA PRO A 150 -44.23 -24.03 -37.30
C PRO A 150 -43.63 -23.66 -35.94
N ILE A 151 -42.54 -22.88 -35.94
CA ILE A 151 -41.93 -22.35 -34.74
C ILE A 151 -42.59 -20.99 -34.49
N PRO A 152 -43.52 -20.87 -33.53
CA PRO A 152 -44.02 -19.56 -33.14
C PRO A 152 -42.82 -18.72 -32.73
N TRP A 153 -42.81 -17.43 -33.08
CA TRP A 153 -41.78 -16.51 -32.66
C TRP A 153 -41.68 -16.57 -31.14
N LYS A 154 -40.71 -17.34 -30.64
CA LYS A 154 -40.50 -17.47 -29.20
C LYS A 154 -39.94 -16.13 -28.76
N PRO A 155 -40.52 -15.49 -27.73
CA PRO A 155 -39.88 -14.35 -27.10
C PRO A 155 -38.41 -14.70 -26.84
N ILE A 156 -37.50 -13.83 -27.28
CA ILE A 156 -36.07 -14.04 -27.05
C ILE A 156 -35.88 -14.16 -25.55
N HIS A 157 -35.26 -15.25 -25.09
CA HIS A 157 -35.00 -15.46 -23.67
C HIS A 157 -34.00 -14.40 -23.20
N VAL A 158 -34.50 -13.37 -22.51
CA VAL A 158 -33.67 -12.40 -21.82
C VAL A 158 -33.15 -13.09 -20.56
N PRO A 159 -31.84 -13.35 -20.43
CA PRO A 159 -31.31 -13.92 -19.20
C PRO A 159 -31.66 -13.00 -18.01
N PRO A 160 -32.05 -13.55 -16.85
CA PRO A 160 -32.28 -12.75 -15.66
C PRO A 160 -31.03 -11.91 -15.37
N PRO A 161 -31.16 -10.63 -14.99
CA PRO A 161 -30.02 -9.82 -14.59
C PRO A 161 -29.30 -10.52 -13.43
N ASP A 162 -27.97 -10.61 -13.52
CA ASP A 162 -27.14 -11.26 -12.52
C ASP A 162 -27.40 -10.65 -11.13
N THR A 163 -28.13 -11.37 -10.28
CA THR A 163 -28.21 -11.09 -8.85
C THR A 163 -26.89 -11.54 -8.20
N SER A 164 -25.78 -10.88 -8.55
CA SER A 164 -24.51 -11.04 -7.84
C SER A 164 -24.46 -10.03 -6.69
N LEU A 165 -25.26 -10.29 -5.66
CA LEU A 165 -25.05 -9.72 -4.34
C LEU A 165 -24.98 -10.85 -3.33
N ASN A 166 -23.74 -11.04 -2.87
CA ASN A 166 -23.35 -11.54 -1.55
C ASN A 166 -23.46 -13.05 -1.35
N LYS A 167 -22.30 -13.72 -1.25
CA LYS A 167 -21.89 -14.39 0.00
C LYS A 167 -20.44 -14.86 -0.03
N THR A 168 -19.80 -14.51 1.06
CA THR A 168 -18.50 -14.92 1.58
C THR A 168 -18.28 -16.44 1.63
N SER A 169 -17.00 -16.81 1.60
CA SER A 169 -16.35 -17.95 2.28
C SER A 169 -16.21 -19.30 1.56
N ALA A 170 -14.92 -19.66 1.40
CA ALA A 170 -14.27 -20.95 1.70
C ALA A 170 -14.36 -22.16 0.74
N LYS A 171 -13.15 -22.48 0.20
CA LYS A 171 -12.46 -23.80 0.10
C LYS A 171 -12.82 -24.81 -1.02
N LYS A 172 -11.81 -25.01 -1.92
CA LYS A 172 -11.22 -26.24 -2.55
C LYS A 172 -12.15 -27.40 -2.99
N LEU A 173 -11.95 -28.09 -4.13
CA LEU A 173 -10.75 -28.86 -4.53
C LEU A 173 -10.83 -29.39 -5.99
N GLN A 174 -9.66 -29.62 -6.60
CA GLN A 174 -9.29 -30.68 -7.59
C GLN A 174 -10.02 -30.84 -8.94
N LYS A 175 -9.25 -30.67 -10.04
CA LYS A 175 -9.13 -31.72 -11.07
C LYS A 175 -7.86 -31.59 -11.93
N GLN A 176 -7.25 -32.75 -12.16
CA GLN A 176 -5.99 -32.98 -12.88
C GLN A 176 -6.03 -32.55 -14.36
N ARG A 177 -4.87 -32.16 -14.90
CA ARG A 177 -4.54 -32.42 -16.32
C ARG A 177 -3.16 -33.06 -16.45
N LYS A 178 -3.12 -33.98 -17.42
CA LYS A 178 -2.17 -35.06 -17.64
C LYS A 178 -0.82 -34.58 -18.18
N SER A 179 0.19 -35.34 -17.76
CA SER A 179 1.56 -35.44 -18.25
C SER A 179 1.67 -35.62 -19.77
N GLN A 180 2.60 -34.88 -20.38
CA GLN A 180 3.49 -35.39 -21.44
C GLN A 180 4.92 -34.96 -21.10
N GLN A 181 5.82 -35.94 -21.01
CA GLN A 181 7.23 -35.84 -20.64
C GLN A 181 8.10 -35.46 -21.86
N SER A 182 8.94 -34.43 -21.74
CA SER A 182 10.43 -34.48 -21.75
C SER A 182 11.10 -34.24 -23.14
N PRO A 183 12.41 -33.90 -23.26
CA PRO A 183 13.44 -33.69 -22.21
C PRO A 183 14.32 -32.42 -22.34
N SER A 184 14.97 -32.09 -21.22
CA SER A 184 16.34 -31.54 -21.02
C SER A 184 16.89 -30.42 -21.92
N THR A 185 17.26 -29.28 -21.31
CA THR A 185 18.68 -28.86 -21.28
C THR A 185 18.95 -27.86 -20.15
N VAL A 186 20.10 -28.08 -19.50
CA VAL A 186 20.71 -27.27 -18.45
C VAL A 186 21.22 -25.97 -19.04
N PHE A 187 20.86 -24.81 -18.47
CA PHE A 187 21.66 -23.59 -18.63
C PHE A 187 21.99 -22.96 -17.27
N ARG A 188 23.29 -22.73 -17.14
CA ARG A 188 24.03 -22.32 -15.94
C ARG A 188 23.66 -20.90 -15.52
N LEU A 189 23.54 -20.71 -14.21
CA LEU A 189 23.77 -19.41 -13.60
C LEU A 189 25.29 -19.15 -13.59
N ARG A 190 25.75 -18.14 -14.33
CA ARG A 190 27.09 -17.56 -14.18
C ARG A 190 27.02 -16.04 -14.31
N ASN A 191 27.22 -15.40 -13.17
CA ASN A 191 28.07 -14.24 -12.88
C ASN A 191 28.07 -13.05 -13.86
N THR A 192 27.73 -11.88 -13.31
CA THR A 192 28.45 -10.65 -13.60
C THR A 192 29.18 -10.19 -12.33
N VAL A 193 30.49 -9.98 -12.49
CA VAL A 193 31.41 -9.39 -11.50
C VAL A 193 31.72 -7.97 -11.95
N SER A 194 32.03 -7.12 -10.97
CA SER A 194 32.86 -5.91 -11.01
C SER A 194 32.08 -4.59 -10.92
N GLY A 195 32.35 -3.71 -9.96
CA GLY A 195 33.39 -3.72 -8.93
C GLY A 195 33.29 -2.50 -8.01
N ALA A 196 33.86 -2.61 -6.82
CA ALA A 196 34.32 -1.48 -6.02
C ALA A 196 35.32 -2.01 -4.99
N GLN A 197 36.55 -1.53 -5.10
CA GLN A 197 37.69 -1.86 -4.25
C GLN A 197 37.41 -1.50 -2.79
N LEU A 198 37.62 -2.46 -1.87
CA LEU A 198 37.74 -2.18 -0.45
C LEU A 198 39.22 -2.23 -0.08
N TRP A 199 39.77 -1.06 0.23
CA TRP A 199 41.04 -0.89 0.90
C TRP A 199 40.94 -1.44 2.32
N GLN A 200 41.91 -2.22 2.78
CA GLN A 200 42.32 -2.15 4.18
C GLN A 200 43.75 -2.63 4.43
N LYS A 201 44.51 -1.68 5.01
CA LYS A 201 45.79 -1.86 5.70
C LYS A 201 45.65 -2.83 6.87
N ARG A 202 46.54 -3.81 6.98
CA ARG A 202 47.61 -3.90 7.98
C ARG A 202 48.34 -5.23 7.84
#